data_AF-A0A6N6SZV2-F1
#
_entry.id   AF-A0A6N6SZV2-F1
#
_cell.length_a   1.000
_cell.length_b   1.000
_cell.length_c   1.000
_cell.angle_alpha   90.00
_cell.angle_beta   90.00
_cell.angle_gamma   90.00
#
_symmetry.space_group_name_H-M   'P 1'
#
loop_
_entity.id
_entity.type
_entity.pdbx_description
1 polymer ?
#
loop_
_entity_poly.entity_id
_entity_poly.type
_entity_poly.pdbx_seq_one_letter_code
_entity_poly.pdbx_strand_id
1 'polypeptide(L)' 'MPLSLDQHREMSRRIAAWRVDPARPVACPLCGTEGLKIIDRSARPYAEWYALSCSACGLDETLHIPLGQPM' A
#
# COMPACT_ATOMS: atom_id res chain seq x y z
N MET A 1 -0.08 -8.34 -12.63
CA MET A 1 0.90 -7.47 -13.30
C MET A 1 1.55 -6.66 -12.19
N PRO A 2 2.88 -6.64 -12.08
CA PRO A 2 3.55 -5.88 -11.04
C PRO A 2 3.28 -4.38 -11.21
N LEU A 3 3.16 -3.65 -10.10
CA LEU A 3 3.05 -2.19 -10.12
C LEU A 3 4.33 -1.59 -10.71
N SER A 4 4.18 -0.54 -11.52
CA SER A 4 5.31 0.26 -11.99
C SER A 4 5.99 0.99 -10.82
N LEU A 5 7.22 1.49 -11.03
CA LEU A 5 7.94 2.25 -9.99
C LEU A 5 7.16 3.50 -9.54
N ASP A 6 6.49 4.19 -10.48
CA ASP A 6 5.69 5.37 -10.15
C ASP A 6 4.43 5.00 -9.36
N GLN A 7 3.78 3.88 -9.73
CA GLN A 7 2.64 3.34 -8.99
C GLN A 7 3.05 2.89 -7.58
N HIS A 8 4.24 2.30 -7.43
CA HIS A 8 4.80 1.97 -6.12
C HIS A 8 5.04 3.21 -5.25
N ARG A 9 5.64 4.26 -5.79
CA ARG A 9 5.87 5.52 -5.05
C ARG A 9 4.57 6.18 -4.61
N GLU A 10 3.59 6.23 -5.50
CA GLU A 10 2.26 6.77 -5.20
C GLU A 10 1.57 5.94 -4.11
N MET A 11 1.64 4.61 -4.21
CA MET A 11 1.05 3.72 -3.21
C MET A 11 1.70 3.87 -1.83
N SER A 12 3.03 4.02 -1.77
CA SER A 12 3.74 4.30 -0.51
C SER A 12 3.25 5.59 0.17
N ARG A 13 2.96 6.64 -0.62
CA ARG A 13 2.38 7.89 -0.08
C ARG A 13 0.97 7.67 0.45
N ARG A 14 0.15 6.90 -0.26
CA ARG A 14 -1.21 6.55 0.16
C ARG A 14 -1.21 5.72 1.44
N ILE A 15 -0.28 4.76 1.58
CA ILE A 15 -0.10 3.99 2.82
C ILE A 15 0.34 4.88 3.98
N ALA A 16 1.23 5.85 3.74
CA ALA A 16 1.62 6.81 4.77
C ALA A 16 0.41 7.59 5.30
N ALA A 17 -0.50 8.04 4.42
CA ALA A 17 -1.74 8.69 4.83
C ALA A 17 -2.73 7.72 5.51
N TRP A 18 -2.90 6.52 4.97
CA TRP A 18 -3.77 5.48 5.51
C TRP A 18 -3.33 5.02 6.92
N ARG A 19 -2.03 5.00 7.22
CA ARG A 19 -1.55 4.70 8.58
C ARG A 19 -2.05 5.67 9.64
N VAL A 20 -2.26 6.94 9.27
CA VAL A 20 -2.76 7.98 10.17
C VAL A 20 -4.27 7.85 10.38
N ASP A 21 -4.99 7.41 9.35
CA ASP A 21 -6.43 7.18 9.38
C ASP A 21 -6.81 5.93 8.55
N PRO A 22 -6.78 4.74 9.18
CA PRO A 22 -7.06 3.48 8.47
C PRO A 22 -8.50 3.33 7.98
N ALA A 23 -9.43 4.14 8.50
CA ALA A 23 -10.83 4.13 8.08
C ALA A 23 -11.05 4.92 6.78
N ARG A 24 -10.08 5.73 6.36
CA ARG A 24 -10.17 6.52 5.15
C ARG A 24 -10.15 5.63 3.90
N PRO A 25 -11.11 5.79 2.97
CA PRO A 25 -11.07 5.12 1.68
C PRO A 25 -9.79 5.46 0.91
N VAL A 26 -9.12 4.44 0.37
CA VAL A 26 -7.95 4.60 -0.48
C VAL A 26 -8.31 4.21 -1.91
N ALA A 27 -7.96 5.06 -2.88
CA ALA A 27 -8.10 4.76 -4.29
C ALA A 27 -7.04 3.77 -4.77
N CYS A 28 -7.40 2.87 -5.67
CA CYS A 28 -6.48 1.96 -6.34
C CYS A 28 -5.48 2.74 -7.21
N PRO A 29 -4.16 2.46 -7.16
CA PRO A 29 -3.17 3.13 -8.02
C PRO A 29 -3.24 2.69 -9.49
N LEU A 30 -3.94 1.58 -9.80
CA LEU A 30 -4.12 1.08 -11.18
C LEU A 30 -5.36 1.65 -11.86
N CYS A 31 -6.53 1.54 -11.22
CA CYS A 31 -7.81 1.88 -11.84
C CYS A 31 -8.48 3.13 -11.24
N GLY A 32 -7.93 3.69 -10.17
CA GLY A 32 -8.49 4.86 -9.49
C GLY A 32 -9.73 4.60 -8.62
N THR A 33 -10.31 3.39 -8.64
CA THR A 33 -11.49 3.05 -7.85
C THR A 33 -11.20 3.11 -6.35
N GLU A 34 -12.10 3.74 -5.59
CA GLU A 34 -12.03 3.78 -4.12
C GLU A 34 -12.36 2.43 -3.48
N GLY A 35 -11.90 2.24 -2.24
CA GLY A 35 -12.12 0.99 -1.49
C GLY A 35 -11.03 -0.06 -1.70
N LEU A 36 -9.81 0.36 -2.04
CA LEU A 36 -8.64 -0.52 -2.01
C LEU A 36 -8.47 -1.10 -0.60
N LYS A 37 -8.43 -2.43 -0.50
CA LYS A 37 -8.14 -3.11 0.76
C LYS A 37 -6.65 -3.07 1.01
N ILE A 38 -6.26 -2.58 2.19
CA ILE A 38 -4.88 -2.55 2.67
C ILE A 38 -4.81 -3.38 3.93
N ILE A 39 -3.94 -4.38 3.96
CA ILE A 39 -3.69 -5.21 5.14
C ILE A 39 -2.24 -5.02 5.56
N ASP A 40 -2.03 -4.51 6.77
CA ASP A 40 -0.72 -4.41 7.38
C ASP A 40 -0.23 -5.81 7.80
N ARG A 41 0.88 -6.26 7.21
CA ARG A 41 1.60 -7.49 7.56
C ARG A 41 3.02 -7.19 8.05
N SER A 42 3.25 -5.97 8.52
CA SER A 42 4.54 -5.53 9.04
C SER A 42 4.93 -6.27 10.32
N ALA A 43 6.23 -6.51 10.46
CA ALA A 43 6.88 -6.99 11.67
C ALA A 43 7.94 -5.95 12.05
N ARG A 44 7.49 -4.84 12.65
CA ARG A 44 8.37 -3.73 13.08
C ARG A 44 9.27 -4.20 14.24
N PRO A 45 10.56 -3.81 14.28
CA PRO A 45 11.24 -2.83 13.41
C PRO A 45 11.93 -3.41 12.17
N TYR A 46 11.73 -4.68 11.84
CA TYR A 46 12.56 -5.37 10.84
C TYR A 46 11.99 -5.32 9.42
N ALA A 47 10.67 -5.30 9.29
CA ALA A 47 10.01 -5.45 8.00
C ALA A 47 8.67 -4.71 7.97
N GLU A 48 8.41 -3.95 6.90
CA GLU A 48 7.12 -3.28 6.69
C GLU A 48 6.52 -3.69 5.34
N TRP A 49 5.44 -4.47 5.40
CA TRP A 49 4.79 -5.11 4.25
C TRP A 49 3.29 -4.84 4.31
N TYR A 50 2.71 -4.43 3.17
CA TYR A 50 1.26 -4.21 3.05
C TYR A 50 0.71 -5.02 1.89
N ALA A 51 -0.28 -5.86 2.16
CA ALA A 51 -1.01 -6.54 1.10
C ALA A 51 -2.12 -5.62 0.58
N LEU A 52 -2.19 -5.46 -0.73
CA LEU A 52 -3.08 -4.57 -1.45
C LEU A 52 -4.01 -5.39 -2.31
N SER A 53 -5.32 -5.24 -2.11
CA SER A 53 -6.32 -5.94 -2.90
C SER A 53 -7.41 -5.01 -3.41
N CYS A 54 -7.64 -4.99 -4.73
CA CYS A 54 -8.70 -4.23 -5.37
C CYS A 54 -9.69 -5.16 -6.07
N SER A 55 -10.95 -5.12 -5.67
CA SER A 55 -12.01 -5.91 -6.31
C SER A 55 -12.44 -5.40 -7.68
N ALA A 56 -12.09 -4.16 -8.05
CA ALA A 56 -12.50 -3.55 -9.32
C ALA A 56 -11.60 -3.98 -10.49
N CYS A 57 -10.28 -3.92 -10.32
CA CYS A 57 -9.30 -4.28 -11.36
C CYS A 57 -8.58 -5.61 -11.11
N GLY A 58 -8.81 -6.25 -9.97
CA GLY A 58 -8.14 -7.50 -9.60
C GLY A 58 -6.68 -7.31 -9.15
N LEU A 59 -6.29 -6.10 -8.72
CA LEU A 59 -4.99 -5.89 -8.10
C LEU A 59 -4.87 -6.77 -6.86
N ASP A 60 -3.81 -7.58 -6.79
CA ASP A 60 -3.43 -8.35 -5.61
C ASP A 60 -1.90 -8.37 -5.55
N GLU A 61 -1.33 -7.40 -4.82
CA GLU A 61 0.12 -7.18 -4.75
C GLU A 61 0.54 -6.92 -3.31
N THR A 62 1.79 -7.22 -2.99
CA THR A 62 2.36 -6.91 -1.68
C THR A 62 3.41 -5.82 -1.82
N LEU A 63 3.19 -4.69 -1.15
CA LEU A 63 4.15 -3.59 -1.12
C LEU A 63 5.10 -3.74 0.06
N HIS A 64 6.39 -3.82 -0.24
CA HIS A 64 7.44 -3.68 0.76
C HIS A 64 7.86 -2.20 0.85
N ILE A 65 7.70 -1.61 2.04
CA ILE A 65 8.20 -0.26 2.33
C ILE A 65 9.47 -0.44 3.19
N PRO A 66 10.66 -0.07 2.70
CA PRO A 66 11.86 -0.13 3.51
C PRO A 66 11.68 0.75 4.76
N LEU A 67 11.80 0.14 5.93
CA LEU A 67 11.96 0.87 7.18
C LEU A 67 13.31 1.58 7.07
N GLY A 68 13.32 2.91 7.11
CA GLY A 68 14.56 3.69 7.12
C GLY A 68 15.49 3.17 8.21
N GLN A 69 16.80 3.25 8.00
CA GLN A 69 17.74 2.82 9.03
C GLN A 69 17.44 3.58 10.32
N PRO A 70 17.33 2.88 11.48
CA PRO A 70 17.21 3.57 12.76
C PRO A 70 18.43 4.49 12.89
N MET A 71 18.18 5.77 13.18
CA MET A 71 19.23 6.75 13.48
C MET A 71 19.91 6.42 14.79
#